data_AF-A0A519NJL9-F1
#
_entry.id   AF-A0A519NJL9-F1
#
_cell.length_a   1.000
_cell.length_b   1.000
_cell.length_c   1.000
_cell.angle_alpha   90.00
_cell.angle_beta   90.00
_cell.angle_gamma   90.00
#
_symmetry.space_group_name_H-M   'P 1'
#
loop_
_entity.id
_entity.type
_entity.pdbx_description
1 polymer ?
#
loop_
_entity_poly.entity_id
_entity_poly.type
_entity_poly.pdbx_seq_one_letter_code
_entity_poly.pdbx_strand_id
1 'polypeptide(L)' 'IQRRGSGNTETFTIRKMSGAVGVERIFPVNMPALQKVEVNQRGKVRRARIYYFRELTGKKAKIKEKRRR' A
#
# COMPACT_ATOMS: atom_id res chain seq x y z
N ILE A 1 -2.40 -0.01 0.21
CA ILE A 1 -3.79 0.50 0.44
C ILE A 1 -4.66 -0.50 1.19
N GLN A 2 -4.59 -1.77 0.81
CA GLN A 2 -5.27 -2.84 1.51
C GLN A 2 -4.42 -4.11 1.45
N ARG A 3 -4.68 -5.02 2.37
CA ARG A 3 -4.29 -6.42 2.32
C ARG A 3 -5.57 -7.24 2.51
N ARG A 4 -5.80 -8.23 1.67
CA ARG A 4 -7.06 -8.98 1.61
C ARG A 4 -6.78 -10.46 1.36
N GLY A 5 -7.60 -11.31 1.97
CA GLY A 5 -7.51 -12.76 1.85
C GLY A 5 -6.82 -13.36 3.07
N SER A 6 -6.59 -14.66 3.01
CA SER A 6 -5.93 -15.43 4.06
C SER A 6 -5.06 -16.53 3.44
N GLY A 7 -3.99 -16.89 4.13
CA GLY A 7 -3.06 -17.93 3.70
C GLY A 7 -2.53 -17.70 2.29
N ASN A 8 -2.53 -18.76 1.47
CA ASN A 8 -1.92 -18.78 0.14
C ASN A 8 -2.70 -17.99 -0.92
N THR A 9 -3.87 -17.43 -0.61
CA THR A 9 -4.64 -16.60 -1.54
C THR A 9 -4.56 -15.11 -1.18
N GLU A 10 -3.69 -14.77 -0.22
CA GLU A 10 -3.56 -13.42 0.26
C GLU A 10 -2.96 -12.49 -0.79
N THR A 11 -3.55 -11.30 -0.91
CA THR A 11 -3.14 -10.26 -1.84
C THR A 11 -2.96 -8.93 -1.13
N PHE A 12 -2.13 -8.07 -1.70
CA PHE A 12 -1.96 -6.70 -1.25
C PHE A 12 -2.04 -5.73 -2.43
N THR A 13 -2.63 -4.56 -2.19
CA THR A 13 -2.80 -3.52 -3.20
C THR A 13 -1.83 -2.37 -2.94
N ILE A 14 -0.99 -2.09 -3.93
CA ILE A 14 -0.09 -0.93 -3.97
C ILE A 14 -0.76 0.17 -4.78
N ARG A 15 -0.62 1.42 -4.33
CA ARG A 15 -0.97 2.62 -5.10
C ARG A 15 0.27 3.48 -5.23
N LYS A 16 0.54 3.95 -6.45
CA LYS A 16 1.52 5.00 -6.72
C LYS A 16 0.92 6.07 -7.63
N MET A 17 1.43 7.28 -7.56
CA MET A 17 1.19 8.28 -8.60
C MET A 17 2.31 8.15 -9.64
N SER A 18 1.92 8.07 -10.91
CA SER A 18 2.83 8.10 -12.05
C SER A 18 2.56 9.40 -12.80
N GLY A 19 3.34 10.45 -12.49
CA GLY A 19 3.00 11.81 -12.92
C GLY A 19 1.63 12.23 -12.36
N ALA A 20 0.71 12.60 -13.25
CA ALA A 20 -0.66 12.99 -12.90
C ALA A 20 -1.63 11.80 -12.70
N VAL A 21 -1.25 10.59 -13.12
CA VAL A 21 -2.16 9.44 -13.13
C VAL A 21 -1.92 8.54 -11.91
N GLY A 22 -2.99 8.25 -11.16
CA GLY A 22 -2.95 7.29 -10.06
C GLY A 22 -3.01 5.85 -10.57
N VAL A 23 -1.96 5.07 -10.31
CA VAL A 23 -1.87 3.66 -10.72
C VAL A 23 -2.01 2.77 -9.49
N GLU A 24 -2.95 1.83 -9.54
CA GLU A 24 -3.10 0.78 -8.54
C GLU A 24 -2.75 -0.58 -9.14
N ARG A 25 -2.03 -1.40 -8.37
CA ARG A 25 -1.71 -2.78 -8.72
C ARG A 25 -1.98 -3.71 -7.54
N ILE A 26 -2.52 -4.87 -7.83
CA ILE A 26 -2.82 -5.92 -6.84
C ILE A 26 -1.83 -7.05 -7.08
N PHE A 27 -1.15 -7.49 -6.02
CA PHE A 27 -0.19 -8.58 -6.08
C PHE A 27 -0.58 -9.68 -5.09
N PRO A 28 -0.54 -10.96 -5.50
CA PRO A 28 -0.51 -12.08 -4.56
C PRO A 28 0.79 -12.06 -3.75
N VAL A 29 0.72 -12.39 -2.46
CA VAL A 29 1.89 -12.43 -1.56
C VAL A 29 2.89 -13.52 -1.98
N ASN A 30 2.38 -14.61 -2.51
CA ASN A 30 3.09 -15.83 -2.89
C ASN A 30 3.35 -15.94 -4.40
N MET A 31 3.35 -14.81 -5.11
CA MET A 31 3.63 -14.81 -6.54
C MET A 31 5.11 -15.16 -6.81
N PRO A 32 5.43 -16.12 -7.70
CA PRO A 32 6.82 -16.55 -7.94
C PRO A 32 7.69 -15.49 -8.61
N ALA A 33 7.10 -14.58 -9.38
CA ALA A 33 7.82 -13.47 -9.99
C ALA A 33 8.26 -12.39 -8.97
N LEU A 34 7.74 -12.42 -7.75
CA LEU A 34 8.06 -11.45 -6.72
C LEU A 34 9.31 -11.89 -5.95
N GLN A 35 10.44 -11.23 -6.22
CA GLN A 35 11.73 -11.61 -5.65
C GLN A 35 11.94 -11.10 -4.23
N LYS A 36 11.67 -9.82 -3.99
CA LYS A 36 11.89 -9.16 -2.68
C LYS A 36 10.91 -8.01 -2.50
N VAL A 37 10.36 -7.89 -1.29
CA VAL A 37 9.65 -6.67 -0.85
C VAL A 37 10.50 -5.97 0.19
N GLU A 38 10.92 -4.75 -0.10
CA GLU A 38 11.64 -3.91 0.86
C GLU A 38 10.70 -2.86 1.45
N VAL A 39 10.72 -2.74 2.78
CA VAL A 39 9.88 -1.79 3.51
C VAL A 39 10.68 -0.52 3.75
N ASN A 40 10.47 0.48 2.89
CA ASN A 40 11.16 1.77 3.01
C ASN A 40 10.74 2.53 4.28
N GLN A 41 9.43 2.57 4.57
CA GLN A 41 8.88 3.30 5.71
C GLN A 41 7.65 2.60 6.28
N ARG A 42 7.48 2.67 7.61
CA ARG A 42 6.28 2.16 8.30
C ARG A 42 5.34 3.32 8.61
N GLY A 43 4.24 3.42 7.88
CA GLY A 43 3.22 4.46 8.11
C GLY A 43 2.30 4.16 9.30
N LYS A 44 1.82 5.20 9.98
CA LYS A 44 0.77 5.12 11.01
C LYS A 44 -0.58 5.47 10.40
N VAL A 45 -1.50 4.51 10.39
CA VAL A 45 -2.89 4.67 9.92
C VAL A 45 -3.87 4.08 10.93
N ARG A 46 -5.13 4.55 10.92
CA ARG A 46 -6.17 4.07 11.83
C ARG A 46 -7.05 2.96 11.22
N ARG A 47 -7.22 2.97 9.90
CA ARG A 47 -8.08 2.00 9.18
C ARG A 47 -7.22 0.88 8.59
N ALA A 48 -7.72 -0.36 8.61
CA ALA A 48 -7.08 -1.50 7.95
C ALA A 48 -7.06 -1.35 6.41
N ARG A 49 -8.10 -0.74 5.86
CA ARG A 49 -8.21 -0.37 4.44
C ARG A 49 -8.30 1.14 4.32
N ILE A 50 -7.36 1.73 3.60
CA ILE A 50 -7.21 3.19 3.49
C ILE A 50 -7.65 3.70 2.12
N TYR A 51 -8.83 3.28 1.64
CA TYR A 51 -9.31 3.65 0.28
C TYR A 51 -9.52 5.14 0.08
N TYR A 52 -9.75 5.91 1.15
CA TYR A 52 -9.86 7.37 1.08
C TYR A 52 -8.60 8.02 0.51
N PHE A 53 -7.44 7.35 0.50
CA PHE A 53 -6.24 7.82 -0.21
C PHE A 53 -6.37 7.85 -1.74
N ARG A 54 -7.45 7.30 -2.30
CA ARG A 54 -7.74 7.40 -3.74
C ARG A 54 -8.12 8.82 -4.15
N GLU A 55 -8.87 9.50 -3.28
CA GLU A 55 -9.37 10.85 -3.49
C GLU A 55 -8.37 11.92 -3.03
N LEU A 56 -7.40 11.54 -2.20
CA LEU A 56 -6.36 12.45 -1.72
C LEU A 56 -5.20 12.55 -2.72
N THR A 57 -4.73 13.77 -2.94
CA THR A 57 -3.55 14.07 -3.77
C THR A 57 -2.57 15.02 -3.05
N GLY A 58 -1.34 15.11 -3.57
CA GLY A 58 -0.32 16.02 -3.07
C GLY A 58 0.06 15.79 -1.60
N LYS A 59 0.22 16.88 -0.84
CA LYS A 59 0.64 16.83 0.58
C LYS A 59 -0.36 16.07 1.47
N LYS A 60 -1.65 16.09 1.13
CA LYS A 60 -2.70 15.38 1.89
C LYS A 60 -2.59 13.86 1.78
N ALA A 61 -2.01 13.36 0.69
CA ALA A 61 -1.77 11.93 0.46
C ALA A 61 -0.46 11.40 1.09
N LYS A 62 0.26 12.22 1.88
CA LYS A 62 1.43 11.74 2.63
C LYS A 62 1.01 11.09 3.95
N ILE A 63 1.47 9.86 4.16
CA ILE A 63 1.24 9.12 5.41
C ILE A 63 2.33 9.51 6.41
N LYS A 64 1.93 9.79 7.65
CA LYS A 64 2.88 10.05 8.75
C LYS A 64 3.60 8.77 9.13
N GLU A 65 4.90 8.88 9.37
CA GLU A 65 5.71 7.76 9.85
C GLU A 65 5.29 7.34 11.26
N LYS A 66 5.30 6.03 11.51
CA LYS A 66 5.10 5.47 12.85
C LYS A 66 6.42 5.64 13.60
N ARG A 67 6.47 6.62 14.53
CA ARG A 67 7.57 6.76 15.48
C ARG A 67 7.88 5.40 16.11
N ARG A 68 9.09 4.90 15.88
CA ARG A 68 9.65 3.78 16.65
C ARG A 68 9.86 4.32 18.07
N ARG A 69 9.22 3.68 19.05
CA ARG A 69 9.63 3.81 20.45
C ARG A 69 10.91 3.01 20.63
#